data_AF-A0A523MIH7-F1
#
_entry.id   AF-A0A523MIH7-F1
#
_cell.length_a   1.000
_cell.length_b   1.000
_cell.length_c   1.000
_cell.angle_alpha   90.00
_cell.angle_beta   90.00
_cell.angle_gamma   90.00
#
_symmetry.space_group_name_H-M   'P 1'
#
loop_
_entity.id
_entity.type
_entity.pdbx_description
1 polymer ?
#
loop_
_entity_poly.entity_id
_entity_poly.type
_entity_poly.pdbx_seq_one_letter_code
_entity_poly.pdbx_strand_id
1 'polypeptide(L)'
;AGASVFPVAGSGDSLDLTAVLHKLAELEINDVLAEAGQTLSGSLLAAGLVDELVIYQAPHIMGSETRGMFSTPDWQTIDGRLGLDIVDVRKIGADMRIIARPAG
;
A
#
# COMPACT_ATOMS: atom_id res chain seq x y z
N ALA A 1 8.66 -1.77 -24.94
CA ALA A 1 8.37 -1.26 -23.58
C ALA A 1 9.56 -0.44 -23.13
N GLY A 2 9.34 0.81 -22.72
CA GLY A 2 10.38 1.72 -22.24
C GLY A 2 10.19 1.94 -20.75
N ALA A 3 11.24 1.73 -19.98
CA ALA A 3 11.31 2.12 -18.58
C ALA A 3 12.50 3.07 -18.42
N SER A 4 12.31 4.13 -17.64
CA SER A 4 13.39 5.01 -17.21
C SER A 4 13.83 4.58 -15.81
N VAL A 5 15.15 4.47 -15.61
CA VAL A 5 15.74 4.09 -14.33
C VAL A 5 16.35 5.33 -13.70
N PHE A 6 15.99 5.59 -12.45
CA PHE A 6 16.52 6.69 -11.67
C PHE A 6 17.20 6.17 -10.40
N PRO A 7 18.39 6.68 -10.05
CA PRO A 7 19.00 6.37 -8.78
C PRO A 7 18.20 7.04 -7.65
N VAL A 8 17.99 6.31 -6.57
CA VAL A 8 17.38 6.79 -5.32
C VAL A 8 18.18 6.26 -4.15
N ALA A 9 18.05 6.89 -2.98
CA ALA A 9 18.66 6.38 -1.77
C ALA A 9 18.09 4.99 -1.40
N GLY A 10 18.89 4.20 -0.72
CA GLY A 10 18.52 2.87 -0.24
C GLY A 10 19.38 2.46 0.94
N SER A 11 18.92 1.44 1.67
CA SER A 11 19.63 0.82 2.78
C SER A 11 19.62 -0.69 2.60
N GLY A 12 20.81 -1.27 2.43
CA GLY A 12 20.96 -2.69 2.10
C GLY A 12 20.22 -3.05 0.82
N ASP A 13 19.36 -4.07 0.90
CA ASP A 13 18.54 -4.55 -0.22
C ASP A 13 17.21 -3.79 -0.41
N SER A 14 16.99 -2.71 0.34
CA SER A 14 15.74 -1.92 0.31
C SER A 14 15.96 -0.50 -0.18
N LEU A 15 15.00 0.03 -0.92
CA LEU A 15 14.99 1.44 -1.33
C LEU A 15 14.37 2.31 -0.23
N ASP A 16 14.82 3.55 -0.14
CA ASP A 16 14.13 4.59 0.62
C ASP A 16 12.88 5.02 -0.17
N LEU A 17 11.71 4.57 0.28
CA LEU A 17 10.44 4.84 -0.41
C LEU A 17 10.07 6.33 -0.40
N THR A 18 10.51 7.09 0.60
CA THR A 18 10.32 8.55 0.64
C THR A 18 11.15 9.20 -0.47
N ALA A 19 12.40 8.76 -0.65
CA ALA A 19 13.24 9.24 -1.76
C ALA A 19 12.66 8.85 -3.13
N VAL A 20 12.05 7.67 -3.25
CA VAL A 20 11.34 7.26 -4.48
C VAL A 20 10.19 8.22 -4.79
N LEU A 21 9.31 8.49 -3.81
CA LEU A 21 8.17 9.38 -4.02
C LEU A 21 8.60 10.82 -4.33
N HIS A 22 9.65 11.32 -3.67
CA HIS A 22 10.25 12.60 -4.03
C HIS A 22 10.76 12.62 -5.48
N LYS A 23 11.38 11.53 -5.94
CA LYS A 23 11.84 11.44 -7.32
C LYS A 23 10.69 11.46 -8.32
N LEU A 24 9.56 10.81 -7.99
CA LEU A 24 8.36 10.86 -8.82
C LEU A 24 7.75 12.26 -8.84
N ALA A 25 7.75 12.97 -7.72
CA ALA A 25 7.29 14.37 -7.65
C ALA A 25 8.15 15.31 -8.51
N GLU A 26 9.48 15.13 -8.56
CA GLU A 26 10.36 15.86 -9.48
C GLU A 26 10.03 15.62 -10.97
N LEU A 27 9.42 14.48 -11.28
CA LEU A 27 8.94 14.13 -12.62
C LEU A 27 7.50 14.59 -12.86
N GLU A 28 6.97 15.46 -11.99
CA GLU A 28 5.61 16.01 -12.05
C GLU A 28 4.50 14.95 -11.95
N ILE A 29 4.80 13.81 -11.30
CA ILE A 29 3.81 12.78 -11.00
C ILE A 29 3.12 13.17 -9.69
N ASN A 30 1.86 13.59 -9.81
CA ASN A 30 1.06 14.05 -8.67
C ASN A 30 0.39 12.90 -7.90
N ASP A 31 -0.07 11.87 -8.63
CA ASP A 31 -0.78 10.73 -8.08
C ASP A 31 -0.07 9.43 -8.43
N VAL A 32 0.10 8.55 -7.44
CA VAL A 32 0.75 7.24 -7.61
C VAL A 32 -0.21 6.13 -7.20
N LEU A 33 -0.54 5.26 -8.16
CA LEU A 33 -1.20 4.00 -7.86
C LEU A 33 -0.17 2.90 -7.63
N ALA A 34 -0.04 2.44 -6.40
CA ALA A 34 0.86 1.34 -6.04
C ALA A 34 0.15 -0.02 -6.14
N GLU A 35 0.42 -0.76 -7.22
CA GLU A 35 -0.03 -2.15 -7.40
C GLU A 35 1.10 -3.12 -7.06
N ALA A 36 1.11 -3.60 -5.82
CA ALA A 36 2.20 -4.44 -5.33
C ALA A 36 1.72 -5.55 -4.39
N GLY A 37 2.61 -6.51 -4.14
CA GLY A 37 2.39 -7.56 -3.15
C GLY A 37 2.63 -7.07 -1.71
N GLN A 38 2.38 -7.97 -0.76
CA GLN A 38 2.40 -7.70 0.68
C GLN A 38 3.64 -6.97 1.21
N THR A 39 4.81 -7.17 0.60
CA THR A 39 6.07 -6.54 1.04
C THR A 39 6.06 -5.03 0.78
N LEU A 40 5.97 -4.60 -0.47
CA LEU A 40 6.01 -3.16 -0.81
C LEU A 40 4.78 -2.43 -0.25
N SER A 41 3.60 -3.03 -0.34
CA SER A 41 2.38 -2.45 0.22
C SER A 41 2.48 -2.29 1.75
N GLY A 42 3.08 -3.27 2.44
CA GLY A 42 3.35 -3.18 3.88
C GLY A 42 4.39 -2.11 4.23
N SER A 43 5.47 -2.00 3.43
CA SER A 43 6.50 -0.97 3.63
C SER A 43 5.98 0.45 3.43
N LEU A 44 5.11 0.68 2.43
CA LEU A 44 4.46 1.98 2.22
C LEU A 44 3.58 2.36 3.42
N LEU A 45 2.79 1.42 3.93
CA LEU A 45 1.96 1.64 5.12
C LEU A 45 2.80 1.93 6.37
N ALA A 46 3.83 1.11 6.62
CA ALA A 46 4.70 1.27 7.78
C ALA A 46 5.49 2.59 7.75
N ALA A 47 5.81 3.09 6.55
CA ALA A 47 6.46 4.37 6.35
C ALA A 47 5.49 5.57 6.40
N GLY A 48 4.17 5.35 6.53
CA GLY A 48 3.18 6.42 6.53
C GLY A 48 3.02 7.13 5.18
N LEU A 49 3.31 6.43 4.08
CA LEU A 49 3.34 6.98 2.72
C LEU A 49 2.08 6.65 1.90
N VAL A 50 0.99 6.23 2.55
CA VAL A 50 -0.26 5.86 1.90
C VAL A 50 -1.36 6.81 2.37
N ASP A 51 -1.92 7.58 1.45
CA ASP A 51 -3.03 8.48 1.75
C ASP A 51 -4.40 7.80 1.62
N GLU A 52 -4.53 6.82 0.72
CA GLU A 52 -5.79 6.14 0.42
C GLU A 52 -5.55 4.66 0.04
N LEU A 53 -6.39 3.78 0.57
CA LEU A 53 -6.47 2.36 0.25
C LEU A 53 -7.71 2.12 -0.60
N VAL A 54 -7.52 1.48 -1.77
CA VAL A 54 -8.62 0.98 -2.61
C VAL A 54 -8.58 -0.55 -2.58
N ILE A 55 -9.42 -1.13 -1.73
CA ILE A 55 -9.46 -2.57 -1.47
C ILE A 55 -10.59 -3.20 -2.28
N TYR A 56 -10.25 -4.25 -3.04
CA TYR A 56 -11.22 -5.13 -3.69
C TYR A 56 -11.28 -6.47 -2.95
N GLN A 57 -12.45 -6.79 -2.40
CA GLN A 57 -12.69 -8.03 -1.68
C GLN A 57 -13.66 -8.92 -2.47
N ALA A 58 -13.16 -10.04 -2.96
CA ALA A 58 -13.95 -11.05 -3.65
C ALA A 58 -14.61 -12.04 -2.66
N PRO A 59 -15.74 -12.67 -3.01
CA PRO A 59 -16.47 -13.60 -2.13
C PRO A 59 -15.85 -15.01 -2.12
N HIS A 60 -14.56 -15.11 -1.80
CA HIS A 60 -13.80 -16.36 -1.78
C HIS A 60 -13.14 -16.58 -0.41
N ILE A 61 -13.03 -17.85 -0.01
CA ILE A 61 -12.27 -18.29 1.16
C ILE A 61 -10.98 -18.92 0.66
N MET A 62 -9.84 -18.47 1.18
CA MET A 62 -8.51 -18.94 0.82
C MET A 62 -7.89 -19.71 1.99
N GLY A 63 -6.88 -20.55 1.71
CA GLY A 63 -6.15 -21.27 2.75
C GLY A 63 -5.39 -20.33 3.70
N SER A 64 -5.14 -20.79 4.93
CA SER A 64 -4.48 -20.00 5.99
C SER A 64 -3.08 -19.53 5.61
N GLU A 65 -2.35 -20.34 4.81
CA GLU A 65 -0.97 -20.07 4.40
C GLU A 65 -0.86 -19.26 3.09
N THR A 66 -1.94 -18.56 2.70
CA THR A 66 -1.90 -17.69 1.52
C THR A 66 -1.24 -16.35 1.83
N ARG A 67 -0.77 -15.66 0.79
CA ARG A 67 -0.15 -14.33 0.95
C ARG A 67 -1.19 -13.34 1.46
N GLY A 68 -0.84 -12.61 2.51
CA GLY A 68 -1.66 -11.54 3.05
C GLY A 68 -1.69 -10.32 2.14
N MET A 69 -2.50 -9.34 2.50
CA MET A 69 -2.56 -8.06 1.79
C MET A 69 -1.32 -7.18 2.09
N PHE A 70 -0.82 -7.25 3.32
CA PHE A 70 0.31 -6.46 3.81
C PHE A 70 1.21 -7.31 4.71
N SER A 71 2.51 -7.05 4.67
CA SER A 71 3.51 -7.59 5.60
C SER A 71 3.91 -6.47 6.57
N THR A 72 3.45 -6.54 7.82
CA THR A 72 3.66 -5.53 8.87
C THR A 72 4.17 -6.16 10.17
N PRO A 73 5.40 -6.72 10.18
CA PRO A 73 5.91 -7.51 11.31
C PRO A 73 6.04 -6.73 12.62
N ASP A 74 6.12 -5.40 12.55
CA ASP A 74 6.24 -4.53 13.72
C ASP A 74 4.88 -4.23 14.40
N TRP A 75 3.76 -4.56 13.74
CA TRP A 75 2.40 -4.26 14.22
C TRP A 75 1.83 -5.45 14.98
N GLN A 76 2.40 -5.73 16.16
CA GLN A 76 2.08 -6.94 16.93
C GLN A 76 0.96 -6.75 17.96
N THR A 77 0.59 -5.51 18.25
CA THR A 77 -0.42 -5.17 19.26
C THR A 77 -1.52 -4.30 18.66
N ILE A 78 -2.70 -4.32 19.29
CA ILE A 78 -3.82 -3.45 18.90
C ILE A 78 -3.43 -1.96 19.01
N ASP A 79 -2.56 -1.62 19.97
CA ASP A 79 -2.08 -0.24 20.15
C ASP A 79 -1.13 0.20 19.03
N GLY A 80 -0.47 -0.74 18.35
CA GLY A 80 0.41 -0.51 17.20
C GLY A 80 -0.29 -0.57 15.85
N ARG A 81 -1.63 -0.56 15.80
CA ARG A 81 -2.39 -0.65 14.55
C ARG A 81 -2.50 0.69 13.83
N LEU A 82 -2.66 0.65 12.52
CA LEU A 82 -3.16 1.78 11.74
C LEU A 82 -4.70 1.78 11.75
N GLY A 83 -5.30 2.86 12.28
CA GLY A 83 -6.73 3.10 12.12
C GLY A 83 -7.06 3.51 10.69
N LEU A 84 -8.24 3.11 10.21
CA LEU A 84 -8.73 3.49 8.89
C LEU A 84 -10.14 4.05 9.01
N ASP A 85 -10.38 5.18 8.35
CA ASP A 85 -11.71 5.74 8.11
C ASP A 85 -12.20 5.28 6.74
N ILE A 86 -13.34 4.59 6.72
CA ILE A 86 -13.98 4.14 5.48
C ILE A 86 -14.70 5.33 4.83
N VAL A 87 -14.31 5.65 3.61
CA VAL A 87 -14.85 6.76 2.82
C VAL A 87 -15.99 6.30 1.90
N ASP A 88 -15.84 5.12 1.27
CA ASP A 88 -16.84 4.56 0.36
C ASP A 88 -16.85 3.03 0.45
N VAL A 89 -18.05 2.45 0.34
CA VAL A 89 -18.22 1.00 0.20
C VAL A 89 -19.30 0.73 -0.83
N ARG A 90 -18.96 -0.05 -1.87
CA ARG A 90 -19.94 -0.42 -2.89
C ARG A 90 -19.63 -1.78 -3.52
N LYS A 91 -20.64 -2.40 -4.12
CA LYS A 91 -20.46 -3.61 -4.93
C LYS A 91 -19.95 -3.26 -6.33
N ILE A 92 -19.02 -4.06 -6.83
CA ILE A 92 -18.59 -4.12 -8.23
C ILE A 92 -18.77 -5.56 -8.71
N GLY A 93 -19.90 -5.84 -9.37
CA GLY A 93 -20.28 -7.22 -9.69
C GLY A 93 -20.45 -8.07 -8.43
N ALA A 94 -19.65 -9.12 -8.29
CA ALA A 94 -19.64 -10.00 -7.12
C ALA A 94 -18.78 -9.47 -5.96
N ASP A 95 -17.88 -8.53 -6.23
CA ASP A 95 -16.87 -8.06 -5.29
C ASP A 95 -17.34 -6.81 -4.54
N MET A 96 -16.76 -6.56 -3.38
CA MET A 96 -16.86 -5.31 -2.65
C MET A 96 -15.65 -4.44 -2.95
N ARG A 97 -15.87 -3.17 -3.25
CA ARG A 97 -14.83 -2.14 -3.24
C ARG A 97 -14.98 -1.30 -1.98
N ILE A 98 -13.89 -1.17 -1.24
CA ILE A 98 -13.77 -0.33 -0.04
C ILE A 98 -12.71 0.72 -0.34
N ILE A 99 -13.07 2.00 -0.19
CA ILE A 99 -12.11 3.10 -0.18
C ILE A 99 -11.96 3.54 1.27
N ALA A 100 -10.74 3.54 1.79
CA ALA A 100 -10.44 3.92 3.16
C ALA A 100 -9.18 4.78 3.23
N ARG A 101 -9.07 5.61 4.26
CA ARG A 101 -7.90 6.47 4.50
C ARG A 101 -7.35 6.22 5.90
N PRO A 102 -6.05 6.37 6.15
CA PRO A 102 -5.52 6.42 7.51
C PRO A 102 -6.32 7.40 8.38
N ALA A 103 -6.73 6.95 9.56
CA ALA A 103 -7.36 7.81 10.55
C ALA A 103 -6.32 8.81 11.09
N GLY A 104 -6.73 10.08 11.23
CA GLY A 104 -5.90 11.16 11.77
C GLY A 104 -5.73 11.14 13.28
#